data_AF-A0A1B1Z297-F1
#
_entry.id   AF-A0A1B1Z297-F1
#
_cell.length_a   1.000
_cell.length_b   1.000
_cell.length_c   1.000
_cell.angle_alpha   90.00
_cell.angle_beta   90.00
_cell.angle_gamma   90.00
#
_symmetry.space_group_name_H-M   'P 1'
#
loop_
_entity.id
_entity.type
_entity.pdbx_description
1 polymer ?
#
loop_
_entity_poly.entity_id
_entity_poly.type
_entity_poly.pdbx_seq_one_letter_code
_entity_poly.pdbx_strand_id
1 'polypeptide(L)'
;MWGVCFNLAKSIFSHRPMLKKEFFTKKYKEVLSKESIELKAEQVSGIKGKLIEKGIVYSTVSADYVLVYVFEGEGDMVYINAETGVVERRYIFN
;
A
#
# COMPACT_ATOMS: atom_id res chain seq x y z
N MET A 1 -19.31 -47.83 -36.20
CA MET A 1 -19.76 -46.95 -35.10
C MET A 1 -18.55 -46.59 -34.26
N TRP A 2 -18.00 -45.39 -34.42
CA TRP A 2 -16.91 -44.87 -33.58
C TRP A 2 -17.44 -43.63 -32.87
N GLY A 3 -17.60 -43.72 -31.54
CA GLY A 3 -17.99 -42.60 -30.68
C GLY A 3 -16.93 -42.43 -29.62
N VAL A 4 -15.98 -41.52 -29.89
CA VAL A 4 -14.78 -41.27 -29.10
C VAL A 4 -15.12 -40.49 -27.82
N CYS A 5 -14.49 -40.89 -26.72
CA CYS A 5 -14.42 -40.25 -25.42
C CYS A 5 -14.26 -38.72 -25.48
N PHE A 6 -15.11 -37.96 -24.78
CA PHE A 6 -14.76 -36.61 -24.35
C PHE A 6 -15.41 -36.26 -23.01
N ASN A 7 -14.62 -35.51 -22.21
CA ASN A 7 -14.97 -34.77 -20.99
C ASN A 7 -14.55 -35.37 -19.64
N LEU A 8 -13.29 -35.79 -19.55
CA LEU A 8 -12.56 -35.78 -18.28
C LEU A 8 -11.68 -34.52 -18.17
N ALA A 9 -12.29 -33.33 -18.15
CA ALA A 9 -11.53 -32.07 -18.07
C ALA A 9 -12.30 -30.96 -17.33
N LYS A 10 -12.99 -31.29 -16.23
CA LYS A 10 -13.83 -30.29 -15.53
C LYS A 10 -13.60 -30.18 -14.02
N SER A 11 -12.40 -30.48 -13.51
CA SER A 11 -12.18 -30.40 -12.06
C SER A 11 -10.74 -30.08 -11.61
N ILE A 12 -10.08 -29.08 -12.21
CA ILE A 12 -8.80 -28.58 -11.65
C ILE A 12 -8.71 -27.02 -11.62
N PHE A 13 -9.69 -26.28 -12.13
CA PHE A 13 -9.53 -24.83 -12.39
C PHE A 13 -10.28 -23.87 -11.47
N SER A 14 -10.50 -24.18 -10.18
CA SER A 14 -11.30 -23.29 -9.31
C SER A 14 -10.80 -23.10 -7.87
N HIS A 15 -9.51 -23.30 -7.58
CA HIS A 15 -8.96 -23.00 -6.25
C HIS A 15 -7.92 -21.87 -6.28
N ARG A 16 -8.15 -20.84 -7.11
CA ARG A 16 -7.49 -19.55 -6.85
C ARG A 16 -8.16 -18.97 -5.61
N PRO A 17 -7.45 -18.70 -4.51
CA PRO A 17 -8.05 -17.97 -3.39
C PRO A 17 -8.50 -16.61 -3.92
N MET A 18 -9.80 -16.43 -4.12
CA MET A 18 -10.36 -15.10 -4.33
C MET A 18 -10.25 -14.39 -2.99
N LEU A 19 -9.43 -13.34 -2.92
CA LEU A 19 -9.48 -12.36 -1.84
C LEU A 19 -10.96 -11.97 -1.66
N LYS A 20 -11.54 -12.34 -0.52
CA LYS A 20 -12.95 -12.07 -0.21
C LYS A 20 -13.21 -10.57 -0.35
N LYS A 21 -14.41 -10.17 -0.82
CA LYS A 21 -14.80 -8.75 -0.97
C LYS A 21 -14.58 -7.93 0.31
N GLU A 22 -14.60 -8.57 1.47
CA GLU A 22 -14.34 -8.00 2.80
C GLU A 22 -12.94 -7.35 2.93
N PHE A 23 -11.94 -7.79 2.15
CA PHE A 23 -10.62 -7.15 2.10
C PHE A 23 -10.67 -5.75 1.47
N PHE A 24 -11.67 -5.47 0.63
CA PHE A 24 -11.82 -4.20 -0.09
C PHE A 24 -12.80 -3.21 0.58
N THR A 25 -13.49 -3.62 1.65
CA THR A 25 -14.44 -2.77 2.38
C THR A 25 -13.79 -1.92 3.48
N LYS A 26 -12.49 -2.07 3.70
CA LYS A 26 -11.77 -1.28 4.70
C LYS A 26 -11.68 0.19 4.24
N LYS A 27 -12.23 1.08 5.06
CA LYS A 27 -12.05 2.53 4.88
C LYS A 27 -10.76 2.94 5.58
N TYR A 28 -9.79 3.41 4.82
CA TYR A 28 -8.57 3.96 5.36
C TYR A 28 -8.81 5.39 5.82
N LYS A 29 -8.30 5.72 7.01
CA LYS A 29 -8.51 7.03 7.61
C LYS A 29 -7.39 7.98 7.19
N GLU A 30 -7.79 9.22 6.96
CA GLU A 30 -6.90 10.35 6.74
C GLU A 30 -7.31 11.39 7.79
N VAL A 31 -6.55 11.47 8.88
CA VAL A 31 -6.84 12.34 10.03
C VAL A 31 -5.97 13.57 10.00
N LEU A 32 -4.71 13.41 9.57
CA LEU A 32 -3.75 14.49 9.49
C LEU A 32 -3.92 15.27 8.19
N SER A 33 -3.76 16.59 8.29
CA SER A 33 -3.74 17.45 7.10
C SER A 33 -2.46 17.22 6.31
N LYS A 34 -2.54 17.38 5.00
CA LYS A 34 -1.38 17.29 4.10
C LYS A 34 -0.20 18.16 4.58
N GLU A 35 -0.47 19.38 5.04
CA GLU A 35 0.54 20.32 5.56
C GLU A 35 1.29 19.75 6.77
N SER A 36 0.58 19.13 7.72
CA SER A 36 1.21 18.52 8.89
C SER A 36 2.12 17.34 8.54
N ILE A 37 1.74 16.58 7.51
CA ILE A 37 2.50 15.44 7.02
C ILE A 37 3.72 15.91 6.22
N GLU A 38 3.57 16.98 5.42
CA GLU A 38 4.69 17.63 4.70
C GLU A 38 5.77 18.12 5.65
N LEU A 39 5.39 18.82 6.73
CA LEU A 39 6.33 19.25 7.77
C LEU A 39 7.05 18.07 8.41
N LYS A 40 6.34 16.96 8.64
CA LYS A 40 6.92 15.73 9.19
C LYS A 40 7.91 15.09 8.22
N ALA A 41 7.59 15.06 6.93
CA ALA A 41 8.48 14.56 5.89
C ALA A 41 9.76 15.37 5.85
N GLU A 42 9.66 16.69 5.81
CA GLU A 42 10.81 17.61 5.81
C GLU A 42 11.69 17.44 7.06
N GLN A 43 11.10 17.25 8.24
CA GLN A 43 11.84 16.97 9.47
C GLN A 43 12.64 15.66 9.42
N VAL A 44 12.15 14.66 8.69
CA VAL A 44 12.74 13.32 8.65
C VAL A 44 13.80 13.22 7.55
N SER A 45 13.51 13.72 6.35
CA SER A 45 14.44 13.73 5.22
C SER A 45 15.47 14.85 5.32
N GLY A 46 15.20 15.92 6.09
CA GLY A 46 16.04 17.12 6.15
C GLY A 46 15.96 18.01 4.90
N ILE A 47 15.12 17.62 3.92
CA ILE A 47 14.93 18.28 2.63
C ILE A 47 13.43 18.37 2.38
N LYS A 48 12.97 19.50 1.84
CA LYS A 48 11.58 19.70 1.46
C LYS A 48 11.18 18.74 0.35
N GLY A 49 10.64 17.57 0.72
CA GLY A 49 10.21 16.54 -0.20
C GLY A 49 8.95 16.95 -0.97
N LYS A 50 8.86 16.54 -2.24
CA LYS A 50 7.67 16.70 -3.06
C LYS A 50 6.73 15.52 -2.82
N LEU A 51 5.45 15.78 -2.57
CA LEU A 51 4.43 14.74 -2.55
C LEU A 51 4.31 14.12 -3.95
N ILE A 52 4.59 12.82 -4.07
CA ILE A 52 4.38 12.07 -5.31
C ILE A 52 2.97 11.48 -5.32
N GLU A 53 2.62 10.73 -4.28
CA GLU A 53 1.40 9.91 -4.29
C GLU A 53 0.85 9.64 -2.89
N LYS A 54 -0.41 9.17 -2.87
CA LYS A 54 -1.02 8.50 -1.72
C LYS A 54 -1.15 7.01 -2.06
N GLY A 55 -0.79 6.14 -1.13
CA GLY A 55 -0.82 4.69 -1.32
C GLY A 55 -1.33 3.95 -0.10
N ILE A 56 -1.66 2.67 -0.26
CA ILE A 56 -1.96 1.77 0.85
C ILE A 56 -0.78 0.83 1.02
N VAL A 57 -0.18 0.80 2.21
CA VAL A 57 0.94 -0.08 2.52
C VAL A 57 0.65 -0.88 3.77
N TYR A 58 1.25 -2.07 3.87
CA TYR A 58 1.25 -2.81 5.12
C TYR A 58 2.24 -2.14 6.09
N SER A 59 1.70 -1.64 7.21
CA SER A 59 2.47 -1.14 8.35
C SER A 59 2.84 -2.29 9.26
N THR A 60 4.13 -2.43 9.52
CA THR A 60 4.62 -3.36 10.56
C THR A 60 4.36 -2.84 11.96
N VAL A 61 4.11 -1.53 12.11
CA VAL A 61 3.85 -0.88 13.41
C VAL A 61 2.43 -1.15 13.88
N SER A 62 1.44 -0.95 13.02
CA SER A 62 0.03 -1.24 13.34
C SER A 62 -0.39 -2.67 12.98
N ALA A 63 0.53 -3.48 12.44
CA ALA A 63 0.29 -4.82 11.91
C ALA A 63 -0.90 -4.89 10.93
N ASP A 64 -1.09 -3.83 10.13
CA ASP A 64 -2.29 -3.62 9.32
C ASP A 64 -2.00 -2.73 8.09
N TYR A 65 -2.89 -2.74 7.11
CA TYR A 65 -2.82 -1.85 5.95
C TYR A 65 -3.27 -0.44 6.30
N VAL A 66 -2.45 0.55 5.98
CA VAL A 66 -2.67 1.97 6.29
C VAL A 66 -2.52 2.83 5.05
N LEU A 67 -3.24 3.95 5.02
CA LEU A 67 -3.05 4.98 4.00
C LEU A 67 -1.79 5.77 4.34
N VAL A 68 -0.92 5.96 3.35
CA VAL A 68 0.32 6.72 3.48
C VAL A 68 0.42 7.78 2.40
N TYR A 69 1.12 8.85 2.75
CA TYR A 69 1.65 9.82 1.81
C TYR A 69 3.11 9.50 1.51
N VAL A 70 3.47 9.57 0.23
CA VAL A 70 4.83 9.30 -0.25
C VAL A 70 5.48 10.60 -0.69
N PHE A 71 6.55 10.98 -0.01
CA PHE A 71 7.35 12.15 -0.34
C PHE A 71 8.70 11.72 -0.90
N GLU A 72 9.12 12.38 -1.96
CA GLU A 72 10.46 12.21 -2.54
C GLU A 72 11.24 13.51 -2.41
N GLY A 73 12.42 13.41 -1.80
CA GLY A 73 13.45 14.43 -1.77
C GLY A 73 14.65 14.02 -2.61
N GLU A 74 15.69 14.86 -2.63
CA GLU A 74 16.95 14.54 -3.32
C GLU A 74 17.61 13.31 -2.67
N GLY A 75 17.46 12.15 -3.32
CA GLY A 75 18.04 10.89 -2.86
C GLY A 75 17.30 10.22 -1.69
N ASP A 76 16.08 10.65 -1.33
CA ASP A 76 15.32 10.05 -0.22
C ASP A 76 13.83 9.93 -0.56
N MET A 77 13.19 8.86 -0.11
CA MET A 77 11.75 8.64 -0.23
C MET A 77 11.15 8.20 1.11
N VAL A 78 10.16 8.94 1.59
CA VAL A 78 9.56 8.75 2.91
C VAL A 78 8.06 8.45 2.79
N TYR A 79 7.62 7.41 3.47
CA TYR A 79 6.23 6.97 3.54
C TYR A 79 5.69 7.30 4.93
N ILE A 80 4.69 8.18 5.00
CA ILE A 80 4.14 8.66 6.27
C ILE A 80 2.66 8.30 6.38
N ASN A 81 2.29 7.66 7.48
CA ASN A 81 0.92 7.28 7.79
C ASN A 81 -0.01 8.50 7.90
N ALA A 82 -1.10 8.49 7.13
CA ALA A 82 -2.06 9.59 7.04
C ALA A 82 -2.98 9.72 8.27
N GLU A 83 -3.07 8.69 9.12
CA GLU A 83 -3.82 8.73 10.38
C GLU A 83 -2.93 9.17 11.55
N THR A 84 -1.70 8.67 11.62
CA THR A 84 -0.85 8.80 12.83
C THR A 84 0.38 9.68 12.65
N GLY A 85 0.81 9.94 11.41
CA GLY A 85 2.04 10.68 11.12
C GLY A 85 3.32 9.88 11.39
N VAL A 86 3.19 8.58 11.64
CA VAL A 86 4.31 7.65 11.80
C VAL A 86 5.00 7.44 10.45
N VAL A 87 6.33 7.43 10.45
CA VAL A 87 7.13 7.06 9.28
C VAL A 87 7.11 5.54 9.15
N GLU A 88 6.41 5.05 8.14
CA GLU A 88 6.28 3.61 7.89
C GLU A 88 7.53 3.06 7.19
N ARG A 89 8.09 3.82 6.24
CA ARG A 89 9.28 3.44 5.46
C ARG A 89 10.08 4.67 5.05
N ARG A 90 11.40 4.51 4.97
CA ARG A 90 12.33 5.50 4.43
C ARG A 90 13.33 4.77 3.53
N TYR A 91 13.52 5.26 2.32
CA TYR A 91 14.48 4.72 1.36
C TYR A 91 15.48 5.79 0.97
N ILE A 92 16.76 5.52 1.21
CA ILE A 92 17.85 6.43 0.83
C ILE A 92 18.50 5.84 -0.42
N PHE A 93 18.50 6.60 -1.50
CA PHE A 93 19.19 6.27 -2.74
C PHE A 93 20.62 6.82 -2.63
N ASN A 94 21.58 5.94 -2.34
CA ASN A 94 23.02 6.24 -2.38
C ASN A 94 23.54 6.24 -3.82
#